data_AF-A0A497DXP2-F1
#
_entry.id   AF-A0A497DXP2-F1
#
_cell.length_a   1.000
_cell.length_b   1.000
_cell.length_c   1.000
_cell.angle_alpha   90.00
_cell.angle_beta   90.00
_cell.angle_gamma   90.00
#
_symmetry.space_group_name_H-M   'P 1'
#
loop_
_entity.id
_entity.type
_entity.pdbx_description
1 polymer ?
#
loop_
_entity_poly.entity_id
_entity_poly.type
_entity_poly.pdbx_seq_one_letter_code
_entity_poly.pdbx_strand_id
1 'polypeptide(L)' 'TKAIPEGEILLQVRETGDPLLALRQIGQGRTLAYTSDPAPHWGCNFVFWEKYNDFWLKCLNYLLKKD' A
#
# COMPACT_ATOMS: atom_id res chain seq x y z
N THR A 1 13.47 4.01 -1.01
CA THR A 1 12.91 2.99 -1.94
C THR A 1 12.89 3.54 -3.36
N LYS A 2 12.91 2.73 -4.43
CA LYS A 2 12.86 3.25 -5.81
C LYS A 2 11.57 2.82 -6.52
N ALA A 3 10.81 3.77 -7.04
CA ALA A 3 9.68 3.50 -7.93
C ALA A 3 10.18 2.97 -9.28
N ILE A 4 9.37 2.16 -9.94
CA ILE A 4 9.58 1.71 -11.32
C ILE A 4 8.55 2.35 -12.24
N PRO A 5 8.87 2.60 -13.52
CA PRO A 5 7.95 3.29 -14.44
C PRO A 5 6.59 2.59 -14.62
N GLU A 6 6.56 1.26 -14.52
CA GLU A 6 5.34 0.46 -14.67
C GLU A 6 4.50 0.36 -13.38
N GLY A 7 4.99 0.94 -12.28
CA GLY A 7 4.30 0.96 -11.00
C GLY A 7 3.55 2.27 -10.80
N GLU A 8 2.30 2.18 -10.33
CA GLU A 8 1.52 3.33 -9.88
C GLU A 8 1.75 3.56 -8.38
N ILE A 9 2.15 4.77 -8.00
CA ILE A 9 2.33 5.13 -6.59
C ILE A 9 1.06 5.80 -6.09
N LEU A 10 0.37 5.16 -5.13
CA LEU A 10 -0.85 5.71 -4.53
C LEU A 10 -0.57 6.55 -3.29
N LEU A 11 0.41 6.14 -2.48
CA LEU A 11 0.78 6.84 -1.25
C LEU A 11 2.30 7.01 -1.21
N GLN A 12 2.73 8.17 -0.70
CA GLN A 12 4.12 8.47 -0.41
C GLN A 12 4.26 8.91 1.04
N VAL A 13 5.43 8.65 1.63
CA VAL A 13 5.81 9.21 2.92
C VAL A 13 6.03 10.71 2.73
N ARG A 14 5.32 11.55 3.48
CA ARG A 14 5.30 13.00 3.27
C ARG A 14 6.69 13.63 3.40
N GLU A 15 7.48 13.16 4.36
CA GLU A 15 8.76 13.74 4.74
C GLU A 15 9.86 13.43 3.73
N THR A 16 9.82 12.25 3.09
CA THR A 16 10.90 11.80 2.18
C THR A 16 10.46 11.71 0.72
N GLY A 17 9.16 11.67 0.45
CA GLY A 17 8.61 11.38 -0.88
C GLY A 17 8.77 9.91 -1.30
N ASP A 18 9.29 9.03 -0.44
CA ASP A 18 9.44 7.62 -0.77
C ASP A 18 8.07 6.95 -0.97
N PRO A 19 7.93 6.01 -1.92
CA PRO A 19 6.71 5.23 -2.07
C PRO A 19 6.35 4.46 -0.81
N LEU A 20 5.12 4.63 -0.33
CA LEU A 20 4.52 3.88 0.78
C LEU A 20 3.60 2.76 0.28
N LEU A 21 2.76 3.06 -0.72
CA LEU A 21 1.82 2.12 -1.32
C LEU A 21 1.92 2.21 -2.84
N ALA A 22 2.28 1.11 -3.48
CA ALA A 22 2.44 1.03 -4.92
C ALA A 22 1.65 -0.16 -5.50
N LEU A 23 1.13 0.02 -6.71
CA LEU A 23 0.38 -0.97 -7.47
C LEU A 23 1.09 -1.31 -8.77
N ARG A 24 0.89 -2.53 -9.26
CA ARG A 24 1.33 -2.93 -10.60
C ARG A 24 0.45 -4.04 -11.14
N GLN A 25 0.19 -4.04 -12.45
CA GLN A 25 -0.39 -5.18 -13.16
C GLN A 25 0.74 -6.05 -13.73
N ILE A 26 0.72 -7.35 -13.45
CA ILE A 26 1.68 -8.31 -13.99
C ILE A 26 0.91 -9.46 -14.63
N GLY A 27 0.93 -9.52 -15.96
CA GLY A 27 0.10 -10.45 -16.73
C GLY A 27 -1.38 -10.23 -16.41
N GLN A 28 -2.07 -11.27 -15.92
CA GLN A 28 -3.48 -11.20 -15.54
C GLN A 28 -3.70 -10.80 -14.07
N GLY A 29 -2.65 -10.76 -13.24
CA GLY A 29 -2.75 -10.46 -11.80
C GLY A 29 -2.46 -9.00 -11.45
N ARG A 30 -3.04 -8.53 -10.33
CA ARG A 30 -2.70 -7.26 -9.69
C ARG A 30 -1.69 -7.54 -8.56
N THR A 31 -0.74 -6.63 -8.36
CA THR A 31 0.27 -6.67 -7.29
C THR A 31 0.25 -5.36 -6.53
N LEU A 32 0.47 -5.43 -5.22
CA LEU A 32 0.51 -4.30 -4.31
C LEU A 32 1.74 -4.45 -3.42
N ALA A 33 2.48 -3.36 -3.24
CA ALA A 33 3.60 -3.26 -2.31
C ALA A 33 3.29 -2.18 -1.27
N TYR A 34 3.26 -2.58 0.00
CA TYR A 34 3.25 -1.67 1.15
C TYR A 34 4.64 -1.73 1.79
N THR A 35 5.30 -0.59 1.92
CA THR A 35 6.74 -0.51 2.24
C THR A 35 7.02 -0.10 3.69
N SER A 36 5.98 -0.09 4.52
CA SER A 36 6.08 0.04 5.97
C SER A 36 5.59 -1.24 6.64
N ASP A 37 5.42 -1.22 7.95
CA ASP A 37 4.98 -2.37 8.73
C ASP A 37 3.49 -2.29 9.09
N PRO A 38 2.69 -3.36 8.87
CA PRO A 38 1.32 -3.49 9.39
C PRO A 38 1.28 -3.86 10.89
N ALA A 39 2.31 -3.51 11.65
CA ALA A 39 2.43 -3.79 13.06
C ALA A 39 3.06 -2.58 13.79
N PRO A 40 3.10 -2.61 15.14
CA PRO A 40 3.37 -1.43 15.93
C PRO A 40 4.85 -1.02 15.96
N HIS A 41 5.76 -1.63 15.18
CA HIS A 41 7.17 -1.21 15.22
C HIS A 41 7.48 -0.04 14.27
N TRP A 42 6.86 0.02 13.08
CA TRP A 42 6.91 1.22 12.21
C TRP A 42 5.54 1.90 12.06
N GLY A 43 4.45 1.17 12.32
CA GLY A 43 3.07 1.67 12.21
C GLY A 43 2.42 2.01 13.56
N CYS A 44 3.18 2.44 14.58
CA CYS A 44 2.68 2.58 15.97
C CYS A 44 1.32 3.29 16.08
N ASN A 45 1.14 4.40 15.38
CA ASN A 45 -0.13 5.16 15.39
C ASN A 45 -1.09 4.72 14.28
N PHE A 46 -0.57 4.08 13.24
CA PHE A 46 -1.36 3.62 12.11
C PHE A 46 -2.32 2.50 12.51
N VAL A 47 -1.89 1.58 13.37
CA VAL A 47 -2.74 0.49 13.89
C VAL A 47 -3.94 0.98 14.71
N PHE A 48 -3.88 2.20 15.24
CA PHE A 48 -4.98 2.82 15.99
C PHE A 48 -5.87 3.72 15.14
N TRP A 49 -5.55 3.91 13.86
CA TRP A 49 -6.37 4.69 12.96
C TRP A 49 -7.73 4.01 12.76
N GLU A 50 -8.84 4.76 12.86
CA GLU A 50 -10.21 4.23 12.77
C GLU A 50 -10.44 3.40 11.48
N LYS A 51 -9.77 3.78 10.39
CA LYS A 51 -9.89 3.11 9.09
C LYS A 51 -8.80 2.08 8.81
N TYR A 52 -8.04 1.66 9.82
CA TYR A 52 -6.95 0.68 9.66
C TYR A 52 -7.45 -0.60 8.98
N ASN A 53 -8.54 -1.20 9.49
CA ASN A 53 -9.12 -2.41 8.89
C ASN A 53 -9.66 -2.15 7.47
N ASP A 54 -10.39 -1.05 7.27
CA ASP A 54 -10.97 -0.69 5.96
C ASP A 54 -9.89 -0.50 4.90
N PHE A 55 -8.75 0.09 5.28
CA PHE A 55 -7.60 0.28 4.40
C PHE A 55 -7.07 -1.05 3.86
N TRP A 56 -6.84 -2.03 4.74
CA TRP A 56 -6.34 -3.33 4.33
C TRP A 56 -7.37 -4.13 3.53
N LEU A 57 -8.65 -4.06 3.90
CA LEU A 57 -9.72 -4.69 3.14
C LEU A 57 -9.84 -4.09 1.73
N LYS A 58 -9.70 -2.77 1.57
CA LYS A 58 -9.64 -2.13 0.25
C LYS A 58 -8.43 -2.58 -0.56
N CYS A 59 -7.25 -2.70 0.06
CA CYS A 59 -6.05 -3.23 -0.58
C CYS A 59 -6.27 -4.66 -1.10
N LEU A 60 -6.88 -5.52 -0.28
CA LEU A 60 -7.20 -6.90 -0.66
C LEU A 60 -8.27 -6.98 -1.74
N ASN A 61 -9.35 -6.19 -1.64
CA ASN A 61 -10.41 -6.16 -2.66
C ASN A 61 -9.86 -5.72 -4.02
N TYR A 62 -8.97 -4.72 -4.03
CA TYR A 62 -8.26 -4.32 -5.25
C TYR A 62 -7.46 -5.48 -5.84
N LEU A 63 -6.66 -6.19 -5.04
CA LEU A 63 -5.88 -7.35 -5.51
C LEU A 63 -6.76 -8.48 -6.07
N LEU A 64 -7.90 -8.72 -5.42
CA LEU A 64 -8.85 -9.78 -5.79
C LEU A 64 -9.81 -9.39 -6.92
N LYS A 65 -9.73 -8.15 -7.45
CA LYS A 65 -10.65 -7.61 -8.46
C LYS A 65 -12.12 -7.68 -8.02
N LYS A 66 -12.38 -7.43 -6.74
CA LYS A 66 -13.72 -7.40 -6.14
C LYS A 66 -14.25 -5.96 -6.03
N ASP A 67 -13.98 -5.18 -7.07
CA ASP A 67 -14.33 -3.76 -7.16
C ASP A 67 -15.85 -3.55 -6.98
#